data_AF-A0A445MX73-F1
#
_entry.id   AF-A0A445MX73-F1
#
_cell.length_a   1.000
_cell.length_b   1.000
_cell.length_c   1.000
_cell.angle_alpha   90.00
_cell.angle_beta   90.00
_cell.angle_gamma   90.00
#
_symmetry.space_group_name_H-M   'P 1'
#
loop_
_entity.id
_entity.type
_entity.pdbx_description
1 polymer ?
#
loop_
_entity_poly.entity_id
_entity_poly.type
_entity_poly.pdbx_seq_one_letter_code
_entity_poly.pdbx_strand_id
1 'polypeptide(L)'
;MYKGFIKSCLMLIVVMAFFFWAAAANCAQVTLQWNSVAEADGYKVYYGPESGDYTSSQDVASQTDCSLSLDPGTYYFAVTAYNSYGESGYSDEISCKLAADLNPNCLSAKLKATSKLCSAYTKCYMKTMKGSVLNLEGCVSEAEEKFVSAWDKAESVSGAAGLNCSTAAATYIGDILFNGFGDLYLQISDQLDLEDKKATILGQSLLKAAGQWHRDILNAQSAYFKAMSADKLERAIEKADARFVKSWDKAVIKARKSGVLLSGLSIGGAQDIIGSNAVMSSIASEMGY
;
A
#
# COMPACT_ATOMS: atom_id res chain seq x y z
N MET A 1 24.69 -6.39 35.41
CA MET A 1 24.51 -6.30 33.94
C MET A 1 23.70 -7.50 33.50
N TYR A 2 22.41 -7.35 33.27
CA TYR A 2 21.57 -8.39 32.67
C TYR A 2 20.92 -7.79 31.41
N LYS A 3 21.43 -8.22 30.25
CA LYS A 3 20.87 -7.88 28.93
C LYS A 3 19.77 -8.91 28.63
N GLY A 4 18.52 -8.46 28.59
CA GLY A 4 17.36 -9.28 28.22
C GLY A 4 17.01 -9.06 26.75
N PHE A 5 17.34 -10.03 25.90
CA PHE A 5 17.04 -10.02 24.47
C PHE A 5 15.55 -9.87 24.18
N ILE A 6 15.19 -8.83 23.41
CA ILE A 6 13.91 -8.69 22.71
C ILE A 6 13.82 -9.81 21.68
N LYS A 7 12.74 -10.61 21.71
CA LYS A 7 12.54 -11.68 20.71
C LYS A 7 12.25 -11.04 19.35
N SER A 8 13.26 -11.08 18.48
CA SER A 8 13.13 -10.94 17.04
C SER A 8 12.21 -12.04 16.48
N CYS A 9 11.24 -11.63 15.66
CA CYS A 9 10.26 -12.49 15.01
C CYS A 9 10.94 -13.22 13.84
N LEU A 10 11.48 -14.42 14.10
CA LEU A 10 12.03 -15.29 13.07
C LEU A 10 11.06 -16.45 12.81
N MET A 11 10.35 -16.41 11.69
CA MET A 11 9.62 -17.56 11.15
C MET A 11 10.13 -17.87 9.74
N LEU A 12 10.75 -19.03 9.58
CA LEU A 12 11.12 -19.62 8.29
C LEU A 12 9.86 -20.14 7.60
N ILE A 13 9.39 -19.47 6.54
CA ILE A 13 8.46 -20.03 5.56
C ILE A 13 8.95 -19.68 4.14
N VAL A 14 8.80 -20.68 3.28
CA VAL A 14 9.31 -20.85 1.92
C VAL A 14 8.99 -19.69 0.96
N VAL A 15 9.97 -19.40 0.10
CA VAL A 15 9.99 -18.42 -0.99
C VAL A 15 8.77 -18.52 -1.92
N MET A 16 7.82 -17.60 -1.76
CA MET A 16 7.16 -16.89 -2.87
C MET A 16 6.97 -15.45 -2.38
N ALA A 17 7.49 -14.48 -3.12
CA ALA A 17 7.44 -13.06 -2.78
C ALA A 17 6.01 -12.51 -2.90
N PHE A 18 5.13 -12.92 -1.98
CA PHE A 18 3.95 -12.15 -1.60
C PHE A 18 4.38 -11.28 -0.44
N PHE A 19 4.70 -10.01 -0.74
CA PHE A 19 4.80 -9.00 0.30
C PHE A 19 3.48 -9.00 1.05
N PHE A 20 3.50 -9.50 2.27
CA PHE A 20 2.43 -9.33 3.23
C PHE A 20 2.34 -7.83 3.47
N TRP A 21 1.40 -7.19 2.78
CA TRP A 21 1.10 -5.78 2.97
C TRP A 21 0.40 -5.71 4.33
N ALA A 22 1.21 -5.51 5.38
CA ALA A 22 0.71 -5.32 6.73
C ALA A 22 -0.10 -4.02 6.70
N ALA A 23 -1.42 -4.14 6.57
CA ALA A 23 -2.28 -3.00 6.63
C ALA A 23 -2.07 -2.34 8.00
N ALA A 24 -1.54 -1.11 8.01
CA ALA A 24 -1.48 -0.32 9.23
C ALA A 24 -2.90 -0.28 9.82
N ALA A 25 -3.07 -0.93 10.97
CA ALA A 25 -4.27 -0.82 11.74
C ALA A 25 -4.32 0.63 12.23
N ASN A 26 -5.22 1.42 11.64
CA ASN A 26 -5.59 2.74 12.12
C ASN A 26 -6.17 2.59 13.54
N CYS A 27 -5.29 2.69 14.53
CA CYS A 27 -5.59 3.07 15.91
C CYS A 27 -4.29 3.63 16.48
N ALA A 28 -4.35 4.87 16.97
CA ALA A 28 -3.34 5.58 17.73
C ALA A 28 -3.02 4.90 19.08
N GLN A 29 -2.93 3.57 19.12
CA GLN A 29 -2.76 2.76 20.31
C GLN A 29 -1.50 1.89 20.16
N VAL A 30 -0.46 2.23 20.93
CA VAL A 30 0.74 1.40 21.05
C VAL A 30 0.51 0.43 22.21
N THR A 31 0.71 -0.86 21.99
CA THR A 31 0.72 -1.86 23.07
C THR A 31 2.14 -2.36 23.28
N LEU A 32 2.66 -2.14 24.48
CA LEU A 32 3.98 -2.57 24.92
C LEU A 32 3.83 -3.80 25.80
N GLN A 33 4.78 -4.73 25.70
CA GLN A 33 4.86 -5.91 26.56
C GLN A 33 6.32 -6.18 26.92
N TRP A 34 6.57 -6.60 28.15
CA TRP A 34 7.90 -6.94 28.63
C TRP A 34 7.86 -8.16 29.56
N ASN A 35 9.03 -8.75 29.81
CA ASN A 35 9.15 -9.86 30.75
C ASN A 35 9.15 -9.35 32.19
N SER A 36 8.50 -10.10 33.09
CA SER A 36 8.59 -9.81 34.52
C SER A 36 10.02 -9.95 35.05
N VAL A 37 10.43 -9.04 35.92
CA VAL A 37 11.71 -9.06 36.64
C VAL A 37 11.47 -9.55 38.07
N ALA A 38 12.33 -10.47 38.55
CA ALA A 38 12.25 -10.95 39.93
C ALA A 38 12.52 -9.80 40.91
N GLU A 39 11.80 -9.79 42.04
CA GLU A 39 11.87 -8.75 43.09
C GLU A 39 11.38 -7.35 42.65
N ALA A 40 10.74 -7.22 41.49
CA ALA A 40 10.07 -5.98 41.09
C ALA A 40 8.67 -5.90 41.72
N ASP A 41 8.37 -4.77 42.38
CA ASP A 41 7.03 -4.46 42.89
C ASP A 41 6.16 -3.81 41.79
N GLY A 42 6.78 -3.17 40.80
CA GLY A 42 6.10 -2.63 39.63
C GLY A 42 7.02 -2.12 38.53
N TYR A 43 6.42 -1.52 37.51
CA TYR A 43 7.11 -1.00 36.32
C TYR A 43 6.61 0.40 35.95
N LYS A 44 7.52 1.19 35.36
CA LYS A 44 7.18 2.44 34.69
C LYS A 44 7.59 2.38 33.22
N VAL A 45 6.68 2.80 32.36
CA VAL A 45 6.90 2.97 30.93
C VAL A 45 7.31 4.41 30.69
N TYR A 46 8.38 4.61 29.93
CA TYR A 46 8.93 5.89 29.54
C TYR A 46 8.81 6.05 28.03
N TYR A 47 8.42 7.23 27.57
CA TYR A 47 8.30 7.50 26.14
C TYR A 47 8.53 8.97 25.77
N GLY A 48 9.00 9.20 24.55
CA GLY A 48 9.28 10.54 24.02
C GLY A 48 9.52 10.54 22.50
N PRO A 49 9.56 11.73 21.86
CA PRO A 49 9.70 11.87 20.41
C PRO A 49 11.14 11.71 19.91
N GLU A 50 12.14 11.70 20.81
CA GLU A 50 13.56 11.59 20.48
C GLU A 50 14.20 10.41 21.22
N SER A 51 15.15 9.75 20.56
CA SER A 51 15.85 8.58 21.12
C SER A 51 16.66 8.99 22.35
N GLY A 52 16.46 8.27 23.45
CA GLY A 52 17.09 8.54 24.73
C GLY A 52 16.54 9.75 25.50
N ASP A 53 15.56 10.49 24.95
CA ASP A 53 14.89 11.59 25.63
C ASP A 53 13.40 11.28 25.86
N TYR A 54 13.12 10.75 27.05
CA TYR A 54 11.77 10.37 27.45
C TYR A 54 11.09 11.50 28.22
N THR A 55 10.27 12.27 27.52
CA THR A 55 9.55 13.42 28.08
C THR A 55 8.32 13.04 28.89
N SER A 56 7.85 11.79 28.78
CA SER A 56 6.65 11.27 29.43
C SER A 56 6.90 9.92 30.10
N SER A 57 6.12 9.61 31.14
CA SER A 57 6.13 8.29 31.78
C SER A 57 4.78 7.90 32.34
N GLN A 58 4.53 6.59 32.44
CA GLN A 58 3.33 6.00 33.03
C GLN A 58 3.72 4.85 33.96
N ASP A 59 3.28 4.92 35.22
CA ASP A 59 3.37 3.80 36.16
C ASP A 59 2.24 2.81 35.90
N VAL A 60 2.60 1.54 35.70
CA VAL A 60 1.64 0.46 35.44
C VAL A 60 1.60 -0.58 36.55
N ALA A 61 2.22 -0.27 37.70
CA ALA A 61 2.33 -1.16 38.84
C ALA A 61 2.86 -2.54 38.40
N SER A 62 2.24 -3.63 38.87
CA SER A 62 2.71 -4.99 38.61
C SER A 62 2.36 -5.54 37.21
N GLN A 63 1.77 -4.73 36.32
CA GLN A 63 1.43 -5.18 34.97
C GLN A 63 2.68 -5.31 34.10
N THR A 64 2.68 -6.27 33.19
CA THR A 64 3.77 -6.50 32.22
C THR A 64 3.39 -6.06 30.80
N ASP A 65 2.31 -5.30 30.68
CA ASP A 65 1.83 -4.71 29.45
C ASP A 65 1.24 -3.32 29.71
N CYS A 66 1.23 -2.50 28.66
CA CYS A 66 0.68 -1.15 28.68
C CYS A 66 0.14 -0.78 27.32
N SER A 67 -1.05 -0.18 27.27
CA SER A 67 -1.58 0.46 26.07
C SER A 67 -1.54 1.98 26.22
N LEU A 68 -0.87 2.65 25.30
CA LEU A 68 -0.75 4.11 25.24
C LEU A 68 -1.52 4.65 24.04
N SER A 69 -2.31 5.69 24.27
CA SER A 69 -2.90 6.51 23.20
C SER A 69 -2.03 7.74 22.97
N LEU A 70 -1.37 7.80 21.82
CA LEU A 70 -0.38 8.82 21.49
C LEU A 70 -0.71 9.50 20.17
N ASP A 71 -0.40 10.79 20.09
CA ASP A 71 -0.55 11.54 18.85
C ASP A 71 0.38 10.99 17.75
N PRO A 72 0.09 11.26 16.47
CA PRO A 72 0.92 10.84 15.36
C PRO A 72 2.36 11.32 15.49
N GLY A 73 3.33 10.45 15.22
CA GLY A 73 4.74 10.75 15.36
C GLY A 73 5.61 9.52 15.54
N THR A 74 6.92 9.70 15.51
CA THR A 74 7.85 8.66 15.94
C THR A 74 8.07 8.80 17.43
N TYR A 75 7.88 7.71 18.17
CA TYR A 75 8.11 7.64 19.61
C TYR A 75 9.11 6.55 19.93
N TYR A 76 9.87 6.79 20.97
CA TYR A 76 10.84 5.88 21.55
C TYR A 76 10.35 5.49 22.94
N PHE A 77 10.50 4.21 23.29
CA PHE A 77 9.94 3.62 24.50
C PHE A 77 10.99 2.83 25.25
N ALA A 78 11.00 2.97 26.57
CA ALA A 78 11.76 2.13 27.49
C ALA A 78 10.95 1.82 28.75
N VAL A 79 11.34 0.77 29.46
CA VAL A 79 10.69 0.37 30.72
C VAL A 79 11.72 0.27 31.83
N THR A 80 11.35 0.72 33.03
CA THR A 80 12.10 0.47 34.26
C THR A 80 11.28 -0.45 35.17
N ALA A 81 11.97 -1.20 36.02
CA ALA A 81 11.37 -1.92 37.14
C ALA A 81 11.70 -1.18 38.43
N TYR A 82 10.78 -1.17 39.39
CA TYR A 82 11.02 -0.58 40.71
C TYR A 82 10.57 -1.49 41.83
N ASN A 83 11.20 -1.31 42.99
CA ASN A 83 10.80 -1.91 44.26
C ASN A 83 11.15 -0.98 45.43
N SER A 84 11.01 -1.45 46.67
CA SER A 84 11.36 -0.67 47.86
C SER A 84 12.81 -0.17 47.93
N TYR A 85 13.74 -0.77 47.20
CA TYR A 85 15.16 -0.39 47.18
C TYR A 85 15.48 0.68 46.14
N GLY A 86 14.58 0.91 45.17
CA GLY A 86 14.74 1.92 44.14
C GLY A 86 14.26 1.46 42.76
N GLU A 87 14.59 2.26 41.76
CA GLU A 87 14.22 2.05 40.37
C GLU A 87 15.45 1.63 39.54
N SER A 88 15.27 0.72 38.59
CA SER A 88 16.33 0.23 37.72
C SER A 88 16.77 1.26 36.69
N GLY A 89 17.83 0.94 35.93
CA GLY A 89 18.06 1.59 34.64
C GLY A 89 17.00 1.23 33.60
N TYR A 90 16.96 2.00 32.51
CA TYR A 90 16.10 1.72 31.37
C TYR A 90 16.40 0.36 30.71
N SER A 91 15.36 -0.25 30.15
CA SER A 91 15.48 -1.35 29.21
C SER A 91 16.19 -0.92 27.91
N ASP A 92 16.41 -1.89 27.01
CA ASP A 92 16.67 -1.56 25.61
C ASP A 92 15.49 -0.74 25.06
N GLU A 93 15.81 0.28 24.27
CA GLU A 93 14.83 1.17 23.65
C GLU A 93 14.19 0.50 22.43
N ILE A 94 12.90 0.75 22.23
CA ILE A 94 12.20 0.42 20.98
C ILE A 94 11.57 1.67 20.39
N SER A 95 11.46 1.74 19.06
CA SER A 95 10.80 2.85 18.37
C SER A 95 9.52 2.40 17.68
N CYS A 96 8.47 3.23 17.71
CA CYS A 96 7.25 3.04 16.95
C CYS A 96 6.89 4.33 16.20
N LYS A 97 6.51 4.21 14.92
CA LYS A 97 5.97 5.33 14.14
C LYS A 97 4.46 5.21 14.09
N LEU A 98 3.78 6.16 14.72
CA LEU A 98 2.33 6.28 14.69
C LEU A 98 1.94 7.17 13.50
N ALA A 99 1.19 6.58 12.57
CA ALA A 99 0.63 7.32 11.44
C ALA A 99 -0.45 8.31 11.94
N ALA A 100 -0.65 9.39 11.19
CA ALA A 100 -1.74 10.30 11.48
C ALA A 100 -3.09 9.58 11.43
N ASP A 101 -4.07 10.03 12.23
CA ASP A 101 -5.47 9.58 12.15
C ASP A 101 -6.04 9.98 10.77
N LEU A 102 -5.64 9.23 9.74
CA LEU A 102 -6.05 9.46 8.38
C LEU A 102 -7.49 9.02 8.25
N ASN A 103 -8.34 9.95 7.82
CA ASN A 103 -9.76 9.68 7.66
C ASN A 103 -9.97 8.52 6.67
N PRO A 104 -10.53 7.38 7.12
CA PRO A 104 -10.67 6.22 6.26
C PRO A 104 -11.64 6.43 5.09
N ASN A 105 -12.63 7.32 5.26
CA ASN A 105 -13.50 7.73 4.15
C ASN A 105 -12.75 8.55 3.10
N CYS A 106 -11.78 9.35 3.53
CA CYS A 106 -10.96 10.12 2.62
C CYS A 106 -10.00 9.24 1.84
N LEU A 107 -9.27 8.35 2.54
CA LEU A 107 -8.40 7.36 1.88
C LEU A 107 -9.20 6.49 0.90
N SER A 108 -10.39 6.04 1.31
CA SER A 108 -11.31 5.32 0.43
C SER A 108 -11.70 6.12 -0.82
N ALA A 109 -11.93 7.43 -0.69
CA ALA A 109 -12.26 8.32 -1.81
C ALA A 109 -11.06 8.56 -2.74
N LYS A 110 -9.86 8.79 -2.19
CA LYS A 110 -8.61 8.93 -2.95
C LYS A 110 -8.29 7.67 -3.74
N LEU A 111 -8.35 6.48 -3.12
CA LEU A 111 -8.17 5.21 -3.82
C LEU A 111 -9.18 4.98 -4.94
N LYS A 112 -10.43 5.44 -4.78
CA LYS A 112 -11.42 5.42 -5.86
C LYS A 112 -11.08 6.39 -6.99
N ALA A 113 -10.52 7.55 -6.69
CA ALA A 113 -10.02 8.47 -7.70
C ALA A 113 -8.85 7.81 -8.48
N THR A 114 -7.89 7.21 -7.78
CA THR A 114 -6.77 6.45 -8.38
C THR A 114 -7.25 5.30 -9.27
N SER A 115 -8.26 4.55 -8.81
CA SER A 115 -8.88 3.46 -9.60
C SER A 115 -9.52 3.98 -10.89
N LYS A 116 -10.16 5.15 -10.85
CA LYS A 116 -10.70 5.81 -12.04
C LYS A 116 -9.59 6.26 -12.99
N LEU A 117 -8.48 6.79 -12.46
CA LEU A 117 -7.32 7.17 -13.26
C LEU A 117 -6.72 5.95 -13.97
N CYS A 118 -6.53 4.83 -13.27
CA CYS A 118 -6.09 3.56 -13.88
C CYS A 118 -7.00 3.14 -15.05
N SER A 119 -8.33 3.27 -14.89
CA SER A 119 -9.26 3.01 -16.00
C SER A 119 -9.06 3.95 -17.18
N ALA A 120 -8.74 5.22 -16.92
CA ALA A 120 -8.57 6.23 -17.96
C ALA A 120 -7.27 5.98 -18.72
N TYR A 121 -6.14 5.79 -18.04
CA TYR A 121 -4.86 5.43 -18.67
C TYR A 121 -4.97 4.15 -19.49
N THR A 122 -5.60 3.10 -18.96
CA THR A 122 -5.87 1.88 -19.73
C THR A 122 -6.55 2.19 -21.07
N LYS A 123 -7.57 3.07 -21.07
CA LYS A 123 -8.27 3.46 -22.29
C LYS A 123 -7.38 4.30 -23.21
N CYS A 124 -6.57 5.21 -22.67
CA CYS A 124 -5.65 6.04 -23.44
C CYS A 124 -4.61 5.18 -24.18
N TYR A 125 -3.88 4.32 -23.46
CA TYR A 125 -2.88 3.43 -24.08
C TYR A 125 -3.50 2.42 -25.05
N MET A 126 -4.70 1.91 -24.76
CA MET A 126 -5.43 1.08 -25.73
C MET A 126 -5.76 1.84 -27.02
N LYS A 127 -6.11 3.14 -26.97
CA LYS A 127 -6.32 3.95 -28.18
C LYS A 127 -5.01 4.15 -28.93
N THR A 128 -3.90 4.40 -28.22
CA THR A 128 -2.56 4.54 -28.82
C THR A 128 -2.18 3.28 -29.60
N MET A 129 -2.43 2.08 -29.05
CA MET A 129 -2.19 0.81 -29.75
C MET A 129 -2.95 0.67 -31.07
N LYS A 130 -4.07 1.37 -31.27
CA LYS A 130 -4.84 1.36 -32.54
C LYS A 130 -4.24 2.31 -33.60
N GLY A 131 -3.04 2.84 -33.40
CA GLY A 131 -2.42 3.81 -34.29
C GLY A 131 -2.92 5.26 -34.09
N SER A 132 -3.68 5.53 -33.02
CA SER A 132 -4.10 6.90 -32.65
C SER A 132 -3.05 7.63 -31.81
N VAL A 133 -1.78 7.60 -32.24
CA VAL A 133 -0.64 8.18 -31.49
C VAL A 133 -0.83 9.67 -31.17
N LEU A 134 -1.57 10.39 -32.01
CA LEU A 134 -1.78 11.84 -31.92
C LEU A 134 -2.66 12.34 -30.75
N ASN A 135 -3.08 11.49 -29.81
CA ASN A 135 -3.86 11.94 -28.65
C ASN A 135 -3.58 11.15 -27.36
N LEU A 136 -2.36 10.61 -27.16
CA LEU A 136 -2.01 10.04 -25.85
C LEU A 136 -1.93 11.15 -24.81
N GLU A 137 -1.18 12.22 -25.10
CA GLU A 137 -0.97 13.37 -24.22
C GLU A 137 -2.30 14.04 -23.82
N GLY A 138 -3.16 14.35 -24.79
CA GLY A 138 -4.47 14.95 -24.52
C GLY A 138 -5.40 14.01 -23.73
N CYS A 139 -5.37 12.71 -24.00
CA CYS A 139 -6.17 11.74 -23.24
C CYS A 139 -5.69 11.61 -21.79
N VAL A 140 -4.38 11.63 -21.57
CA VAL A 140 -3.74 11.54 -20.26
C VAL A 140 -3.99 12.82 -19.45
N SER A 141 -3.84 14.00 -20.04
CA SER A 141 -4.07 15.27 -19.36
C SER A 141 -5.54 15.43 -18.93
N GLU A 142 -6.50 15.08 -19.80
CA GLU A 142 -7.93 15.06 -19.43
C GLU A 142 -8.23 14.07 -18.30
N ALA A 143 -7.48 12.97 -18.20
CA ALA A 143 -7.65 11.97 -17.15
C ALA A 143 -7.08 12.46 -15.82
N GLU A 144 -5.92 13.09 -15.85
CA GLU A 144 -5.23 13.66 -14.69
C GLU A 144 -6.00 14.83 -14.10
N GLU A 145 -6.54 15.73 -14.93
CA GLU A 145 -7.37 16.84 -14.46
C GLU A 145 -8.58 16.34 -13.64
N LYS A 146 -9.28 15.32 -14.16
CA LYS A 146 -10.41 14.68 -13.46
C LYS A 146 -9.97 13.97 -12.19
N PHE A 147 -8.76 13.41 -12.19
CA PHE A 147 -8.20 12.74 -11.03
C PHE A 147 -7.83 13.73 -9.92
N VAL A 148 -7.09 14.79 -10.24
CA VAL A 148 -6.72 15.88 -9.31
C VAL A 148 -7.99 16.51 -8.73
N SER A 149 -8.97 16.84 -9.58
CA SER A 149 -10.26 17.37 -9.11
C SER A 149 -10.99 16.43 -8.12
N ALA A 150 -10.97 15.11 -8.38
CA ALA A 150 -11.55 14.13 -7.47
C ALA A 150 -10.75 13.95 -6.18
N TRP A 151 -9.43 14.12 -6.24
CA TRP A 151 -8.51 14.05 -5.10
C TRP A 151 -8.70 15.24 -4.16
N ASP A 152 -8.67 16.45 -4.70
CA ASP A 152 -8.88 17.71 -3.96
C ASP A 152 -10.29 17.75 -3.34
N LYS A 153 -11.27 17.15 -4.02
CA LYS A 153 -12.62 16.99 -3.47
C LYS A 153 -12.63 16.09 -2.24
N ALA A 154 -11.83 15.02 -2.22
CA ALA A 154 -11.74 14.15 -1.04
C ALA A 154 -11.08 14.90 0.15
N GLU A 155 -10.03 15.66 -0.12
CA GLU A 155 -9.33 16.47 0.88
C GLU A 155 -10.23 17.56 1.46
N SER A 156 -10.90 18.35 0.60
CA SER A 156 -11.78 19.44 1.03
C SER A 156 -12.98 18.94 1.86
N VAL A 157 -13.59 17.81 1.48
CA VAL A 157 -14.68 17.20 2.26
C VAL A 157 -14.20 16.77 3.65
N SER A 158 -12.97 16.26 3.76
CA SER A 158 -12.40 15.83 5.04
C SER A 158 -11.96 17.02 5.89
N GLY A 159 -11.32 18.02 5.27
CA GLY A 159 -10.92 19.27 5.92
C GLY A 159 -12.12 20.05 6.46
N ALA A 160 -13.25 20.09 5.73
CA ALA A 160 -14.50 20.69 6.22
C ALA A 160 -15.06 20.00 7.47
N ALA A 161 -14.72 18.73 7.69
CA ALA A 161 -15.06 17.97 8.89
C ALA A 161 -13.99 18.03 9.99
N GLY A 162 -12.90 18.79 9.79
CA GLY A 162 -11.76 18.83 10.71
C GLY A 162 -10.93 17.54 10.74
N LEU A 163 -11.05 16.70 9.71
CA LEU A 163 -10.44 15.37 9.65
C LEU A 163 -9.21 15.38 8.75
N ASN A 164 -8.14 14.71 9.18
CA ASN A 164 -6.90 14.63 8.42
C ASN A 164 -7.09 13.77 7.16
N CYS A 165 -6.64 14.30 6.02
CA CYS A 165 -6.53 13.56 4.76
C CYS A 165 -5.21 13.87 4.02
N SER A 166 -4.20 14.35 4.73
CA SER A 166 -2.91 14.68 4.13
C SER A 166 -2.18 13.39 3.76
N THR A 167 -2.07 13.16 2.46
CA THR A 167 -1.26 12.09 1.83
C THR A 167 -0.32 12.77 0.82
N ALA A 168 0.44 12.00 0.04
CA ALA A 168 1.13 12.58 -1.12
C ALA A 168 0.18 13.37 -2.03
N ALA A 169 0.77 14.32 -2.75
CA ALA A 169 0.09 15.11 -3.76
C ALA A 169 -0.48 14.21 -4.87
N ALA A 170 -1.66 14.61 -5.40
CA ALA A 170 -2.29 13.91 -6.51
C ALA A 170 -1.33 13.74 -7.70
N THR A 171 -0.59 14.80 -8.05
CA THR A 171 0.37 14.78 -9.18
C THR A 171 1.39 13.65 -9.06
N TYR A 172 1.94 13.45 -7.87
CA TYR A 172 2.91 12.39 -7.63
C TYR A 172 2.33 10.98 -7.85
N ILE A 173 1.08 10.77 -7.40
CA ILE A 173 0.36 9.50 -7.64
C ILE A 173 0.03 9.32 -9.13
N GLY A 174 -0.28 10.41 -9.82
CA GLY A 174 -0.44 10.44 -11.27
C GLY A 174 0.81 9.98 -12.00
N ASP A 175 1.97 10.55 -11.67
CA ASP A 175 3.27 10.24 -12.29
C ASP A 175 3.65 8.77 -12.12
N ILE A 176 3.47 8.22 -10.91
CA ILE A 176 3.73 6.80 -10.64
C ILE A 176 2.90 5.92 -11.57
N LEU A 177 1.60 6.21 -11.70
CA LEU A 177 0.70 5.46 -12.56
C LEU A 177 1.04 5.65 -14.04
N PHE A 178 1.36 6.87 -14.46
CA PHE A 178 1.69 7.16 -15.85
C PHE A 178 2.92 6.37 -16.29
N ASN A 179 3.98 6.38 -15.49
CA ASN A 179 5.20 5.63 -15.76
C ASN A 179 4.94 4.11 -15.80
N GLY A 180 4.22 3.56 -14.82
CA GLY A 180 3.92 2.13 -14.79
C GLY A 180 3.07 1.65 -15.98
N PHE A 181 2.06 2.43 -16.39
CA PHE A 181 1.27 2.10 -17.58
C PHE A 181 2.07 2.29 -18.88
N GLY A 182 2.97 3.29 -18.93
CA GLY A 182 3.88 3.53 -20.03
C GLY A 182 4.85 2.37 -20.25
N ASP A 183 5.49 1.89 -19.18
CA ASP A 183 6.40 0.75 -19.21
C ASP A 183 5.69 -0.53 -19.68
N LEU A 184 4.49 -0.79 -19.15
CA LEU A 184 3.68 -1.91 -19.60
C LEU A 184 3.33 -1.79 -21.09
N TYR A 185 2.90 -0.62 -21.54
CA TYR A 185 2.56 -0.38 -22.94
C TYR A 185 3.76 -0.68 -23.83
N LEU A 186 4.93 -0.13 -23.49
CA LEU A 186 6.17 -0.32 -24.25
C LEU A 186 6.53 -1.79 -24.37
N GLN A 187 6.52 -2.53 -23.26
CA GLN A 187 6.85 -3.95 -23.26
C GLN A 187 5.85 -4.80 -24.06
N ILE A 188 4.56 -4.49 -24.00
CA ILE A 188 3.57 -5.19 -24.82
C ILE A 188 3.79 -4.85 -26.30
N SER A 189 4.00 -3.58 -26.63
CA SER A 189 4.15 -3.12 -28.02
C SER A 189 5.44 -3.60 -28.67
N ASP A 190 6.53 -3.75 -27.91
CA ASP A 190 7.81 -4.25 -28.41
C ASP A 190 7.73 -5.72 -28.85
N GLN A 191 6.82 -6.49 -28.24
CA GLN A 191 6.65 -7.92 -28.50
C GLN A 191 5.59 -8.21 -29.58
N LEU A 192 4.95 -7.18 -30.14
CA LEU A 192 3.81 -7.34 -31.03
C LEU A 192 3.96 -6.47 -32.28
N ASP A 193 3.74 -7.06 -33.45
CA ASP A 193 3.57 -6.29 -34.68
C ASP A 193 2.23 -5.55 -34.64
N LEU A 194 2.25 -4.27 -34.24
CA LEU A 194 1.03 -3.47 -34.13
C LEU A 194 0.38 -3.12 -35.47
N GLU A 195 1.03 -3.39 -36.61
CA GLU A 195 0.39 -3.31 -37.93
C GLU A 195 -0.62 -4.46 -38.14
N ASP A 196 -0.39 -5.63 -37.52
CA ASP A 196 -1.38 -6.71 -37.47
C ASP A 196 -2.51 -6.36 -36.49
N LYS A 197 -3.72 -6.22 -37.05
CA LYS A 197 -4.96 -6.01 -36.28
C LYS A 197 -5.15 -7.05 -35.17
N LYS A 198 -4.76 -8.31 -35.37
CA LYS A 198 -4.88 -9.37 -34.35
C LYS A 198 -3.90 -9.15 -33.20
N ALA A 199 -2.67 -8.76 -33.50
CA ALA A 199 -1.66 -8.42 -32.50
C ALA A 199 -2.04 -7.14 -31.73
N THR A 200 -2.58 -6.12 -32.40
CA THR A 200 -3.18 -4.96 -31.74
C THR A 200 -4.31 -5.37 -30.78
N ILE A 201 -5.21 -6.28 -31.18
CA ILE A 201 -6.28 -6.79 -30.31
C ILE A 201 -5.72 -7.55 -29.11
N LEU A 202 -4.64 -8.32 -29.28
CA LEU A 202 -3.95 -8.98 -28.17
C LEU A 202 -3.41 -7.93 -27.20
N GLY A 203 -2.61 -6.96 -27.67
CA GLY A 203 -2.02 -5.93 -26.81
C GLY A 203 -3.07 -5.15 -26.02
N GLN A 204 -4.18 -4.78 -26.68
CA GLN A 204 -5.33 -4.16 -26.02
C GLN A 204 -5.97 -5.02 -24.94
N SER A 205 -6.03 -6.34 -25.16
CA SER A 205 -6.60 -7.29 -24.20
C SER A 205 -5.69 -7.45 -22.99
N LEU A 206 -4.37 -7.44 -23.19
CA LEU A 206 -3.36 -7.50 -22.13
C LEU A 206 -3.39 -6.23 -21.26
N LEU A 207 -3.36 -5.04 -21.88
CA LEU A 207 -3.54 -3.76 -21.17
C LEU A 207 -4.85 -3.71 -20.40
N LYS A 208 -5.94 -4.22 -20.98
CA LYS A 208 -7.25 -4.24 -20.32
C LYS A 208 -7.25 -5.16 -19.10
N ALA A 209 -6.61 -6.33 -19.17
CA ALA A 209 -6.48 -7.23 -18.04
C ALA A 209 -5.68 -6.57 -16.91
N ALA A 210 -4.53 -5.99 -17.24
CA ALA A 210 -3.65 -5.25 -16.34
C ALA A 210 -4.35 -4.07 -15.63
N GLY A 211 -5.03 -3.24 -16.42
CA GLY A 211 -5.79 -2.10 -15.91
C GLY A 211 -7.00 -2.51 -15.08
N GLN A 212 -7.62 -3.65 -15.37
CA GLN A 212 -8.68 -4.21 -14.52
C GLN A 212 -8.13 -4.68 -13.17
N TRP A 213 -6.98 -5.34 -13.19
CA TRP A 213 -6.33 -5.82 -11.97
C TRP A 213 -6.00 -4.68 -11.00
N HIS A 214 -5.32 -3.63 -11.47
CA HIS A 214 -5.05 -2.42 -10.68
C HIS A 214 -6.32 -1.85 -10.02
N ARG A 215 -7.39 -1.73 -10.80
CA ARG A 215 -8.66 -1.21 -10.30
C ARG A 215 -9.25 -2.09 -9.22
N ASP A 216 -9.16 -3.40 -9.38
CA ASP A 216 -9.68 -4.35 -8.41
C ASP A 216 -8.89 -4.27 -7.09
N ILE A 217 -7.56 -4.16 -7.15
CA ILE A 217 -6.71 -3.98 -5.96
C ILE A 217 -7.03 -2.65 -5.26
N LEU A 218 -7.07 -1.53 -5.99
CA LEU A 218 -7.39 -0.21 -5.42
C LEU A 218 -8.81 -0.16 -4.81
N ASN A 219 -9.77 -0.84 -5.43
CA ASN A 219 -11.13 -0.94 -4.89
C ASN A 219 -11.20 -1.85 -3.66
N ALA A 220 -10.40 -2.91 -3.61
CA ALA A 220 -10.28 -3.77 -2.44
C ALA A 220 -9.71 -2.99 -1.25
N GLN A 221 -8.62 -2.24 -1.48
CA GLN A 221 -8.04 -1.33 -0.48
C GLN A 221 -9.02 -0.24 -0.05
N SER A 222 -9.73 0.38 -1.00
CA SER A 222 -10.76 1.37 -0.71
C SER A 222 -11.89 0.82 0.17
N ALA A 223 -12.25 -0.45 0.00
CA ALA A 223 -13.23 -1.14 0.84
C ALA A 223 -12.66 -1.51 2.22
N TYR A 224 -11.38 -1.87 2.28
CA TYR A 224 -10.67 -2.12 3.53
C TYR A 224 -10.71 -0.91 4.45
N PHE A 225 -10.37 0.30 3.98
CA PHE A 225 -10.44 1.50 4.83
C PHE A 225 -11.83 1.76 5.41
N LYS A 226 -12.90 1.33 4.74
CA LYS A 226 -14.27 1.49 5.27
C LYS A 226 -14.67 0.42 6.29
N ALA A 227 -14.11 -0.78 6.17
CA ALA A 227 -14.57 -1.95 6.91
C ALA A 227 -13.54 -2.51 7.89
N MET A 228 -12.28 -2.06 7.83
CA MET A 228 -11.12 -2.53 8.60
C MET A 228 -11.04 -4.06 8.71
N SER A 229 -11.35 -4.76 7.61
CA SER A 229 -11.45 -6.22 7.58
C SER A 229 -10.37 -6.80 6.68
N ALA A 230 -9.25 -7.23 7.30
CA ALA A 230 -8.11 -7.83 6.62
C ALA A 230 -8.52 -9.07 5.80
N ASP A 231 -9.30 -9.98 6.37
CA ASP A 231 -9.78 -11.17 5.63
C ASP A 231 -10.60 -10.83 4.38
N LYS A 232 -11.36 -9.72 4.40
CA LYS A 232 -12.12 -9.28 3.23
C LYS A 232 -11.19 -8.67 2.18
N LEU A 233 -10.14 -7.97 2.60
CA LEU A 233 -9.10 -7.44 1.71
C LEU A 233 -8.36 -8.58 1.02
N GLU A 234 -7.85 -9.54 1.78
CA GLU A 234 -7.09 -10.69 1.26
C GLU A 234 -7.91 -11.46 0.22
N ARG A 235 -9.14 -11.87 0.57
CA ARG A 235 -10.04 -12.54 -0.38
C ARG A 235 -10.38 -11.71 -1.61
N ALA A 236 -10.36 -10.38 -1.52
CA ALA A 236 -10.60 -9.51 -2.66
C ALA A 236 -9.38 -9.42 -3.59
N ILE A 237 -8.18 -9.39 -3.02
CA ILE A 237 -6.88 -9.43 -3.74
C ILE A 237 -6.74 -10.77 -4.47
N GLU A 238 -6.92 -11.90 -3.78
CA GLU A 238 -6.85 -13.24 -4.41
C GLU A 238 -7.81 -13.36 -5.60
N LYS A 239 -9.03 -12.82 -5.45
CA LYS A 239 -10.01 -12.82 -6.53
C LYS A 239 -9.61 -11.90 -7.69
N ALA A 240 -8.92 -10.79 -7.41
CA ALA A 240 -8.38 -9.90 -8.45
C ALA A 240 -7.28 -10.62 -9.23
N ASP A 241 -6.34 -11.27 -8.54
CA ASP A 241 -5.26 -12.06 -9.14
C ASP A 241 -5.82 -13.18 -10.03
N ALA A 242 -6.75 -13.98 -9.51
CA ALA A 242 -7.38 -15.05 -10.26
C ALA A 242 -8.12 -14.53 -11.51
N ARG A 243 -8.78 -13.37 -11.43
CA ARG A 243 -9.43 -12.72 -12.59
C ARG A 243 -8.40 -12.23 -13.62
N PHE A 244 -7.27 -11.69 -13.16
CA PHE A 244 -6.20 -11.22 -14.02
C PHE A 244 -5.59 -12.37 -14.80
N VAL A 245 -5.10 -13.42 -14.12
CA VAL A 245 -4.51 -14.61 -14.74
C VAL A 245 -5.47 -15.20 -15.78
N LYS A 246 -6.73 -15.42 -15.40
CA LYS A 246 -7.76 -15.94 -16.31
C LYS A 246 -7.98 -15.07 -17.55
N SER A 247 -7.97 -13.74 -17.38
CA SER A 247 -8.20 -12.81 -18.50
C SER A 247 -6.99 -12.74 -19.42
N TRP A 248 -5.79 -12.75 -18.85
CA TRP A 248 -4.52 -12.77 -19.57
C TRP A 248 -4.37 -14.04 -20.42
N ASP A 249 -4.49 -15.21 -19.79
CA ASP A 249 -4.40 -16.50 -20.47
C ASP A 249 -5.41 -16.63 -21.61
N LYS A 250 -6.65 -16.20 -21.36
CA LYS A 250 -7.70 -16.20 -22.39
C LYS A 250 -7.31 -15.37 -23.60
N ALA A 251 -6.67 -14.21 -23.41
CA ALA A 251 -6.21 -13.35 -24.49
C ALA A 251 -5.06 -14.02 -25.27
N VAL A 252 -4.05 -14.52 -24.57
CA VAL A 252 -2.87 -15.19 -25.17
C VAL A 252 -3.28 -16.44 -25.95
N ILE A 253 -4.14 -17.30 -25.38
CA ILE A 253 -4.62 -18.52 -26.04
C ILE A 253 -5.40 -18.18 -27.31
N LYS A 254 -6.26 -17.14 -27.27
CA LYS A 254 -7.03 -16.71 -28.44
C LYS A 254 -6.13 -16.18 -29.55
N ALA A 255 -5.13 -15.38 -29.19
CA ALA A 255 -4.15 -14.84 -30.14
C ALA A 255 -3.31 -15.95 -30.79
N ARG A 256 -2.84 -16.91 -30.00
CA ARG A 256 -2.10 -18.09 -30.49
C ARG A 256 -2.90 -18.89 -31.51
N LYS A 257 -4.19 -19.16 -31.24
CA LYS A 257 -5.11 -19.80 -32.20
C LYS A 257 -5.27 -19.02 -33.50
N SER A 258 -4.96 -17.72 -33.49
CA SER A 258 -5.11 -16.81 -34.61
C SER A 258 -3.79 -16.53 -35.35
N GLY A 259 -2.69 -17.18 -34.93
CA GLY A 259 -1.35 -17.08 -35.51
C GLY A 259 -0.43 -16.04 -34.86
N VAL A 260 -0.88 -15.35 -33.81
CA VAL A 260 -0.09 -14.32 -33.11
C VAL A 260 0.58 -14.92 -31.88
N LEU A 261 1.90 -14.74 -31.74
CA LEU A 261 2.69 -15.24 -30.62
C LEU A 261 3.16 -14.09 -29.73
N LEU A 262 3.17 -14.32 -28.41
CA LEU A 262 3.77 -13.44 -27.41
C LEU A 262 4.96 -14.22 -26.82
N SER A 263 6.19 -13.83 -27.16
CA SER A 263 7.40 -14.61 -26.86
C SER A 263 8.13 -14.17 -25.59
N GLY A 264 8.03 -12.91 -25.17
CA GLY A 264 8.85 -12.35 -24.08
C GLY A 264 8.12 -11.97 -22.78
N LEU A 265 6.81 -11.73 -22.81
CA LEU A 265 6.08 -11.20 -21.65
C LEU A 265 5.28 -12.30 -20.93
N SER A 266 5.79 -12.75 -19.78
CA SER A 266 5.09 -13.68 -18.90
C SER A 266 4.03 -12.96 -18.06
N ILE A 267 3.08 -13.71 -17.50
CA ILE A 267 2.12 -13.19 -16.51
C ILE A 267 2.84 -12.58 -15.31
N GLY A 268 3.88 -13.25 -14.81
CA GLY A 268 4.69 -12.77 -13.69
C GLY A 268 5.40 -11.47 -14.04
N GLY A 269 6.04 -11.37 -15.21
CA GLY A 269 6.68 -10.14 -15.66
C GLY A 269 5.66 -9.00 -15.82
N ALA A 270 4.48 -9.30 -16.37
CA ALA A 270 3.38 -8.33 -16.43
C ALA A 270 2.98 -7.89 -15.02
N GLN A 271 2.77 -8.81 -14.07
CA GLN A 271 2.49 -8.49 -12.67
C GLN A 271 3.63 -7.71 -12.02
N ASP A 272 4.90 -7.95 -12.35
CA ASP A 272 6.00 -7.20 -11.75
C ASP A 272 6.02 -5.73 -12.22
N ILE A 273 5.66 -5.47 -13.48
CA ILE A 273 5.56 -4.13 -14.07
C ILE A 273 4.30 -3.40 -13.59
N ILE A 274 3.19 -4.14 -13.53
CA ILE A 274 1.85 -3.65 -13.22
C ILE A 274 1.66 -3.53 -11.71
N GLY A 275 2.20 -4.45 -10.92
CA GLY A 275 2.14 -4.40 -9.48
C GLY A 275 2.49 -5.72 -8.77
N SER A 276 3.45 -5.61 -7.87
CA SER A 276 3.15 -5.96 -6.47
C SER A 276 3.98 -5.16 -5.46
N ASN A 277 5.19 -4.70 -5.81
CA ASN A 277 6.08 -4.13 -4.78
C ASN A 277 6.48 -2.66 -4.93
N ALA A 278 6.24 -1.98 -6.04
CA ALA A 278 6.69 -0.59 -6.21
C ALA A 278 5.52 0.40 -6.32
N VAL A 279 4.67 0.30 -7.35
CA VAL A 279 3.56 1.27 -7.53
C VAL A 279 2.57 1.23 -6.37
N MET A 280 2.10 0.04 -5.98
CA MET A 280 1.14 -0.10 -4.89
C MET A 280 1.79 0.17 -3.52
N SER A 281 3.07 -0.17 -3.32
CA SER A 281 3.78 0.12 -2.07
C SER A 281 4.13 1.61 -1.94
N SER A 282 4.47 2.28 -3.04
CA SER A 282 4.64 3.72 -3.10
C SER A 282 3.31 4.39 -2.80
N ILE A 283 2.21 3.94 -3.42
CA ILE A 283 0.87 4.44 -3.09
C ILE A 283 0.54 4.19 -1.60
N ALA A 284 0.89 3.04 -1.03
CA ALA A 284 0.72 2.78 0.42
C ALA A 284 1.49 3.75 1.29
N SER A 285 2.81 3.82 1.05
CA SER A 285 3.77 4.65 1.77
C SER A 285 3.33 6.12 1.74
N GLU A 286 2.93 6.58 0.55
CA GLU A 286 2.44 7.94 0.33
C GLU A 286 1.06 8.20 0.92
N MET A 287 0.25 7.15 1.04
CA MET A 287 -1.06 7.22 1.71
C MET A 287 -0.98 6.89 3.21
N GLY A 288 0.22 6.67 3.75
CA GLY A 288 0.48 6.55 5.18
C GLY A 288 0.11 5.20 5.81
N TYR A 289 0.08 4.10 5.05
CA TYR A 289 -0.23 2.76 5.58
C TYR A 289 0.60 1.63 4.97
#